data_AF-A0A5N6EVX5-F1
#
_entry.id   AF-A0A5N6EVX5-F1
#
_cell.length_a   1.000
_cell.length_b   1.000
_cell.length_c   1.000
_cell.angle_alpha   90.00
_cell.angle_beta   90.00
_cell.angle_gamma   90.00
#
_symmetry.space_group_name_H-M   'P 1'
#
loop_
_entity.id
_entity.type
_entity.pdbx_description
1 polymer ?
#
loop_
_entity_poly.entity_id
_entity_poly.type
_entity_poly.pdbx_seq_one_letter_code
_entity_poly.pdbx_strand_id
1 'polypeptide(L)'
;MEQVDGFLETGAEDHDQFQNSGRELLFTCFSLEEKLHRICCRTQKELGKPSVSPDSVTCRKDFRSSLFTDLLPKPFQFPSLTCAEAHLIYWTALVLLYPLIDQLLEVLQVSAGHVSLAGCYSPSGEHGNSGVTPNPEIIAYFTTLAEHYADQVCRSVLYCLQPDLKTLGAQLLLAPLSQSAQFYSVHELAEKYRWCQEVFVLLPQLGLGIGYFLKDMVWPKYRSSQRRYLTPKSISPE
;
A
#
# COMPACT_ATOMS: atom_id res chain seq x y z
N MET A 1 -13.77 -3.51 2.11
CA MET A 1 -13.23 -3.98 0.82
C MET A 1 -14.33 -4.65 0.03
N GLU A 2 -14.86 -5.80 0.46
CA GLU A 2 -15.93 -6.52 -0.27
C GLU A 2 -17.17 -5.68 -0.57
N GLN A 3 -17.61 -4.81 0.36
CA GLN A 3 -18.73 -3.90 0.14
C GLN A 3 -18.44 -2.85 -0.95
N VAL A 4 -17.19 -2.39 -1.05
CA VAL A 4 -16.77 -1.44 -2.10
C VAL A 4 -16.69 -2.17 -3.43
N ASP A 5 -16.10 -3.36 -3.47
CA ASP A 5 -16.02 -4.18 -4.68
C ASP A 5 -17.42 -4.51 -5.23
N GLY A 6 -18.35 -4.91 -4.36
CA GLY A 6 -19.75 -5.16 -4.75
C GLY A 6 -20.49 -3.91 -5.23
N PHE A 7 -20.25 -2.76 -4.61
CA PHE A 7 -20.78 -1.47 -5.06
C PHE A 7 -20.26 -1.11 -6.46
N LEU A 8 -18.97 -1.32 -6.73
CA LEU A 8 -18.36 -1.07 -8.04
C LEU A 8 -18.80 -2.05 -9.14
N GLU A 9 -19.28 -3.24 -8.77
CA GLU A 9 -19.81 -4.26 -9.71
C GLU A 9 -21.28 -4.05 -10.06
N THR A 10 -22.05 -3.46 -9.15
CA THR A 10 -23.49 -3.25 -9.33
C THR A 10 -23.71 -1.93 -10.06
N GLY A 11 -23.97 -1.98 -11.37
CA GLY A 11 -24.44 -0.82 -12.12
C GLY A 11 -25.78 -0.33 -11.52
N ALA A 12 -25.89 0.96 -11.22
CA ALA A 12 -27.04 1.45 -10.48
C ALA A 12 -28.32 1.54 -11.32
N GLU A 13 -29.42 1.03 -10.79
CA GLU A 13 -30.76 1.25 -11.33
C GLU A 13 -31.34 2.62 -10.88
N ASP A 14 -30.83 3.19 -9.77
CA ASP A 14 -31.18 4.51 -9.23
C ASP A 14 -29.90 5.32 -8.90
N HIS A 15 -29.79 6.50 -9.52
CA HIS A 15 -28.63 7.39 -9.41
C HIS A 15 -28.48 8.00 -8.00
N ASP A 16 -29.59 8.33 -7.33
CA ASP A 16 -29.56 8.99 -6.03
C ASP A 16 -29.17 8.00 -4.92
N GLN A 17 -29.69 6.77 -5.00
CA GLN A 17 -29.32 5.70 -4.08
C GLN A 17 -27.83 5.33 -4.24
N PHE A 18 -27.33 5.26 -5.48
CA PHE A 18 -25.92 5.00 -5.76
C PHE A 18 -24.99 6.05 -5.15
N GLN A 19 -25.32 7.33 -5.36
CA GLN A 19 -24.55 8.45 -4.80
C GLN A 19 -24.53 8.42 -3.26
N ASN A 20 -25.66 8.15 -2.62
CA ASN A 20 -25.75 8.09 -1.16
C ASN A 20 -24.95 6.92 -0.59
N SER A 21 -25.11 5.71 -1.14
CA SER A 21 -24.37 4.52 -0.69
C SER A 21 -22.87 4.66 -0.90
N GLY A 22 -22.42 5.21 -2.04
CA GLY A 22 -21.00 5.42 -2.27
C GLY A 22 -20.39 6.47 -1.33
N ARG A 23 -21.12 7.55 -1.00
CA ARG A 23 -20.66 8.55 0.00
C ARG A 23 -20.55 7.96 1.39
N GLU A 24 -21.46 7.08 1.80
CA GLU A 24 -21.38 6.37 3.08
C GLU A 24 -20.17 5.43 3.13
N LEU A 25 -19.90 4.70 2.05
CA LEU A 25 -18.70 3.86 1.93
C LEU A 25 -17.42 4.70 2.00
N LEU A 26 -17.36 5.82 1.29
CA LEU A 26 -16.22 6.73 1.31
C LEU A 26 -15.98 7.31 2.71
N PHE A 27 -17.04 7.73 3.41
CA PHE A 27 -16.97 8.17 4.80
C PHE A 27 -16.43 7.07 5.72
N THR A 28 -16.89 5.83 5.53
CA THR A 28 -16.42 4.67 6.28
C THR A 28 -14.94 4.40 6.05
N CYS A 29 -14.46 4.53 4.81
CA CYS A 29 -13.04 4.41 4.46
C CYS A 29 -12.19 5.46 5.17
N PHE A 30 -12.60 6.73 5.19
CA PHE A 30 -11.88 7.78 5.92
C PHE A 30 -11.92 7.57 7.44
N SER A 31 -13.05 7.13 7.99
CA SER A 31 -13.13 6.78 9.42
C SER A 31 -12.17 5.64 9.77
N LEU A 32 -12.01 4.65 8.89
CA LEU A 32 -11.08 3.55 9.07
C LEU A 32 -9.63 4.03 9.00
N GLU A 33 -9.28 4.87 8.02
CA GLU A 33 -7.96 5.49 7.90
C GLU A 33 -7.57 6.22 9.18
N GLU A 34 -8.45 7.08 9.69
CA GLU A 34 -8.20 7.85 10.91
C GLU A 34 -7.97 6.92 12.12
N LYS A 35 -8.80 5.88 12.27
CA LYS A 35 -8.65 4.89 13.33
C LYS A 35 -7.32 4.14 13.22
N LEU A 36 -6.92 3.72 12.03
CA LEU A 36 -5.64 3.07 11.78
C LEU A 36 -4.48 3.98 12.20
N HIS A 37 -4.52 5.26 11.84
CA HIS A 37 -3.48 6.21 12.21
C HIS A 37 -3.40 6.42 13.72
N ARG A 38 -4.54 6.58 14.40
CA ARG A 38 -4.61 6.70 15.87
C ARG A 38 -4.05 5.47 16.57
N ILE A 39 -4.38 4.27 16.08
CA ILE A 39 -3.86 3.00 16.60
C ILE A 39 -2.35 2.95 16.40
N CYS A 40 -1.85 3.23 15.19
CA CYS A 40 -0.42 3.27 14.89
C CYS A 40 0.33 4.21 15.83
N CYS A 41 -0.18 5.43 16.03
CA CYS A 41 0.41 6.41 16.96
C CYS A 41 0.49 5.89 18.40
N ARG A 42 -0.54 5.17 18.88
CA ARG A 42 -0.52 4.55 20.20
C ARG A 42 0.50 3.41 20.26
N THR A 43 0.46 2.50 19.30
CA THR A 43 1.39 1.37 19.22
C THR A 43 2.84 1.82 19.13
N GLN A 44 3.12 2.93 18.44
CA GLN A 44 4.46 3.52 18.37
C GLN A 44 4.96 4.05 19.71
N LYS A 45 4.07 4.54 20.58
CA LYS A 45 4.45 4.97 21.93
C LYS A 45 4.80 3.79 22.83
N GLU A 46 4.15 2.65 22.61
CA GLU A 46 4.30 1.44 23.43
C GLU A 46 5.44 0.53 22.95
N LEU A 47 5.55 0.30 21.64
CA LEU A 47 6.48 -0.64 21.02
C LEU A 47 7.68 0.03 20.35
N GLY A 48 7.71 1.36 20.30
CA GLY A 48 8.71 2.14 19.58
C GLY A 48 8.40 2.31 18.09
N LYS A 49 9.35 2.90 17.36
CA LYS A 49 9.21 3.27 15.95
C LYS A 49 10.32 2.62 15.10
N PRO A 50 10.07 2.36 13.80
CA PRO A 50 11.12 1.97 12.89
C PRO A 50 12.19 3.06 12.79
N SER A 51 13.45 2.65 12.71
CA SER A 51 14.58 3.52 12.43
C SER A 51 15.26 3.09 11.13
N VAL A 52 15.90 4.03 10.44
CA VAL A 52 16.62 3.71 9.21
C VAL A 52 17.91 2.96 9.57
N SER A 53 18.18 1.87 8.86
CA SER A 53 19.42 1.10 9.05
C SER A 53 20.64 1.96 8.72
N PRO A 54 21.69 1.95 9.55
CA PRO A 54 22.91 2.69 9.26
C PRO A 54 23.65 2.10 8.05
N ASP A 55 24.38 2.95 7.32
CA ASP A 55 25.13 2.59 6.11
C ASP A 55 26.24 1.54 6.33
N SER A 56 26.58 1.29 7.60
CA SER A 56 27.57 0.31 8.03
C SER A 56 27.08 -1.14 8.07
N VAL A 57 25.79 -1.41 7.77
CA VAL A 57 25.31 -2.79 7.53
C VAL A 57 25.67 -3.22 6.10
N THR A 58 26.92 -2.98 5.73
CA THR A 58 27.46 -3.29 4.43
C THR A 58 27.83 -4.77 4.39
N CYS A 59 27.11 -5.51 3.54
CA CYS A 59 27.56 -6.76 2.93
C CYS A 59 27.89 -7.91 3.90
N ARG A 60 26.86 -8.49 4.52
CA ARG A 60 26.94 -9.93 4.84
C ARG A 60 26.87 -10.68 3.50
N LYS A 61 27.90 -11.46 3.16
CA LYS A 61 27.88 -12.39 2.01
C LYS A 61 26.92 -13.55 2.31
N ASP A 62 25.64 -13.26 2.32
CA ASP A 62 24.57 -14.26 2.40
C ASP A 62 23.64 -14.11 1.20
N PHE A 63 22.66 -15.01 1.11
CA PHE A 63 21.70 -15.03 0.00
C PHE A 63 20.84 -13.76 -0.10
N ARG A 64 20.87 -12.86 0.90
CA ARG A 64 20.11 -11.60 0.92
C ARG A 64 20.90 -10.45 0.33
N SER A 65 22.20 -10.64 0.04
CA SER A 65 23.05 -9.61 -0.57
C SER A 65 22.48 -9.08 -1.89
N SER A 66 21.76 -9.92 -2.64
CA SER A 66 21.05 -9.52 -3.87
C SER A 66 19.87 -8.58 -3.65
N LEU A 67 19.37 -8.45 -2.42
CA LEU A 67 18.22 -7.59 -2.11
C LEU A 67 18.59 -6.13 -1.87
N PHE A 68 19.88 -5.82 -1.66
CA PHE A 68 20.34 -4.45 -1.53
C PHE A 68 20.34 -3.77 -2.90
N THR A 69 19.52 -2.72 -3.02
CA THR A 69 19.33 -1.96 -4.27
C THR A 69 19.08 -0.50 -3.93
N ASP A 70 19.32 0.39 -4.89
CA ASP A 70 18.94 1.81 -4.79
C ASP A 70 17.47 2.07 -5.22
N LEU A 71 16.74 1.00 -5.57
CA LEU A 71 15.36 1.05 -6.04
C LEU A 71 14.37 1.47 -4.94
N LEU A 72 14.66 1.07 -3.70
CA LEU A 72 13.85 1.34 -2.53
C LEU A 72 14.63 2.20 -1.53
N PRO A 73 13.95 3.02 -0.70
CA PRO A 73 14.64 3.75 0.35
C PRO A 73 15.34 2.81 1.33
N LYS A 74 16.27 3.38 2.12
CA LYS A 74 17.09 2.61 3.06
C LYS A 74 16.25 1.68 3.97
N PRO A 75 16.66 0.42 4.18
CA PRO A 75 15.95 -0.57 4.98
C PRO A 75 15.71 -0.12 6.42
N PHE A 76 14.65 -0.64 7.04
CA PHE A 76 14.33 -0.38 8.44
C PHE A 76 15.01 -1.34 9.41
N GLN A 77 15.23 -0.85 10.62
CA GLN A 77 15.37 -1.64 11.84
C GLN A 77 14.16 -1.41 12.73
N PHE A 78 13.78 -2.43 13.48
CA PHE A 78 12.68 -2.34 14.45
C PHE A 78 13.17 -2.68 15.86
N PRO A 79 12.63 -2.01 16.88
CA PRO A 79 12.91 -2.34 18.29
C PRO A 79 12.59 -3.78 18.66
N SER A 80 11.57 -4.37 18.02
CA SER A 80 11.14 -5.74 18.26
C SER A 80 10.36 -6.29 17.07
N LEU A 81 10.20 -7.61 17.05
CA LEU A 81 9.38 -8.28 16.03
C LEU A 81 7.91 -7.85 16.10
N THR A 82 7.36 -7.67 17.30
CA THR A 82 5.99 -7.16 17.50
C THR A 82 5.83 -5.74 16.98
N CYS A 83 6.87 -4.89 17.12
CA CYS A 83 6.87 -3.56 16.51
C CYS A 83 6.83 -3.65 14.98
N ALA A 84 7.62 -4.54 14.38
CA ALA A 84 7.62 -4.77 12.94
C ALA A 84 6.26 -5.26 12.44
N GLU A 85 5.69 -6.27 13.11
CA GLU A 85 4.36 -6.82 12.79
C GLU A 85 3.28 -5.74 12.81
N ALA A 86 3.21 -4.93 13.86
CA ALA A 86 2.22 -3.86 13.97
C ALA A 86 2.33 -2.83 12.85
N HIS A 87 3.55 -2.45 12.47
CA HIS A 87 3.78 -1.52 11.36
C HIS A 87 3.45 -2.16 10.00
N LEU A 88 3.80 -3.43 9.79
CA LEU A 88 3.47 -4.17 8.57
C LEU A 88 1.96 -4.26 8.38
N ILE A 89 1.19 -4.56 9.44
CA ILE A 89 -0.28 -4.58 9.39
C ILE A 89 -0.83 -3.21 9.03
N TYR A 90 -0.35 -2.15 9.70
CA TYR A 90 -0.78 -0.78 9.45
C TYR A 90 -0.52 -0.34 7.99
N TRP A 91 0.71 -0.52 7.49
CA TRP A 91 1.06 -0.14 6.13
C TRP A 91 0.31 -0.97 5.09
N THR A 92 0.18 -2.28 5.30
CA THR A 92 -0.58 -3.15 4.39
C THR A 92 -2.05 -2.74 4.31
N ALA A 93 -2.65 -2.37 5.44
CA ALA A 93 -4.03 -1.88 5.45
C ALA A 93 -4.17 -0.60 4.60
N LEU A 94 -3.18 0.30 4.61
CA LEU A 94 -3.20 1.52 3.82
C LEU A 94 -2.94 1.28 2.32
N VAL A 95 -2.03 0.35 1.98
CA VAL A 95 -1.83 -0.12 0.58
C VAL A 95 -3.14 -0.62 -0.02
N LEU A 96 -3.99 -1.24 0.81
CA LEU A 96 -5.29 -1.76 0.42
C LEU A 96 -6.40 -0.71 0.44
N LEU A 97 -6.37 0.22 1.41
CA LEU A 97 -7.44 1.18 1.64
C LEU A 97 -7.39 2.34 0.65
N TYR A 98 -6.21 2.88 0.34
CA TYR A 98 -6.11 4.06 -0.51
C TYR A 98 -6.58 3.86 -1.94
N PRO A 99 -6.28 2.73 -2.62
CA PRO A 99 -6.87 2.48 -3.93
C PRO A 99 -8.40 2.39 -3.91
N LEU A 100 -9.01 1.94 -2.80
CA LEU A 100 -10.47 1.91 -2.67
C LEU A 100 -11.06 3.32 -2.51
N ILE A 101 -10.39 4.17 -1.73
CA ILE A 101 -10.77 5.59 -1.59
C ILE A 101 -10.69 6.29 -2.93
N ASP A 102 -9.60 6.07 -3.66
CA ASP A 102 -9.35 6.65 -4.98
C ASP A 102 -10.44 6.27 -5.97
N GLN A 103 -10.77 4.98 -6.06
CA GLN A 103 -11.87 4.47 -6.90
C GLN A 103 -13.23 5.06 -6.53
N LEU A 104 -13.55 5.17 -5.24
CA LEU A 104 -14.82 5.73 -4.79
C LEU A 104 -14.93 7.22 -5.12
N LEU A 105 -13.86 7.99 -4.95
CA LEU A 105 -13.83 9.41 -5.29
C LEU A 105 -14.08 9.64 -6.77
N GLU A 106 -13.43 8.85 -7.63
CA GLU A 106 -13.62 8.93 -9.08
C GLU A 106 -15.05 8.56 -9.49
N VAL A 107 -15.57 7.43 -9.01
CA VAL A 107 -16.91 6.95 -9.36
C VAL A 107 -18.00 7.94 -8.94
N LEU A 108 -17.84 8.57 -7.77
CA LEU A 108 -18.80 9.54 -7.27
C LEU A 108 -18.64 10.93 -7.90
N GLN A 109 -17.60 11.14 -8.71
CA GLN A 109 -17.23 12.45 -9.29
C GLN A 109 -17.13 13.55 -8.22
N VAL A 110 -16.70 13.18 -7.01
CA VAL A 110 -16.59 14.12 -5.91
C VAL A 110 -15.31 14.93 -6.10
N SER A 111 -15.46 16.18 -6.53
CA SER A 111 -14.36 17.15 -6.51
C SER A 111 -13.91 17.36 -5.06
N ALA A 112 -12.67 16.97 -4.76
CA ALA A 112 -12.13 16.89 -3.41
C ALA A 112 -11.87 18.25 -2.73
N GLY A 113 -12.42 19.36 -3.26
CA GLY A 113 -12.41 20.66 -2.59
C GLY A 113 -13.04 20.66 -1.19
N HIS A 114 -13.76 19.59 -0.81
CA HIS A 114 -14.36 19.40 0.51
C HIS A 114 -13.67 18.37 1.41
N VAL A 115 -12.67 17.62 0.94
CA VAL A 115 -12.02 16.58 1.75
C VAL A 115 -10.55 16.93 1.96
N SER A 116 -10.31 17.92 2.83
CA SER A 116 -8.95 18.27 3.26
C SER A 116 -8.40 17.20 4.22
N LEU A 117 -7.88 16.11 3.65
CA LEU A 117 -7.11 15.08 4.38
C LEU A 117 -5.61 15.40 4.44
N ALA A 118 -5.16 16.44 3.74
CA ALA A 118 -3.75 16.84 3.65
C ALA A 118 -3.22 17.57 4.89
N GLY A 119 -4.09 17.97 5.84
CA GLY A 119 -3.68 18.72 7.03
C GLY A 119 -2.79 17.95 8.03
N CYS A 120 -2.68 16.63 7.89
CA CYS A 120 -1.91 15.79 8.84
C CYS A 120 -0.55 15.33 8.30
N TYR A 121 -0.21 15.63 7.04
CA TYR A 121 0.95 15.05 6.37
C TYR A 121 1.92 16.08 5.76
N SER A 122 1.95 17.32 6.26
CA SER A 122 3.06 18.23 5.94
C SER A 122 4.28 17.93 6.81
N PRO A 123 5.43 17.52 6.24
CA PRO A 123 6.70 17.95 6.80
C PRO A 123 6.74 19.48 6.64
N SER A 124 7.12 20.22 7.68
CA SER A 124 7.05 21.68 7.74
C SER A 124 7.48 22.38 6.44
N GLY A 125 6.67 23.30 5.91
CA GLY A 125 7.13 24.33 4.96
C GLY A 125 6.13 24.76 3.88
N GLU A 126 5.55 25.94 4.10
CA GLU A 126 5.13 26.95 3.10
C GLU A 126 3.82 26.80 2.27
N HIS A 127 3.17 27.96 2.14
CA HIS A 127 1.83 28.29 1.65
C HIS A 127 1.68 28.30 0.12
N GLY A 128 0.44 28.20 -0.36
CA GLY A 128 0.03 28.79 -1.64
C GLY A 128 -1.39 28.43 -2.11
N ASN A 129 -2.33 29.38 -2.02
CA ASN A 129 -3.67 29.34 -2.63
C ASN A 129 -3.60 29.29 -4.17
N SER A 130 -4.45 28.51 -4.85
CA SER A 130 -5.11 28.95 -6.11
C SER A 130 -6.18 27.99 -6.66
N GLY A 131 -7.32 28.58 -7.10
CA GLY A 131 -8.07 28.30 -8.34
C GLY A 131 -8.49 26.87 -8.70
N VAL A 132 -9.77 26.55 -8.52
CA VAL A 132 -10.40 25.25 -8.83
C VAL A 132 -10.64 25.06 -10.34
N THR A 133 -9.89 24.14 -10.92
CA THR A 133 -10.29 23.29 -12.06
C THR A 133 -10.19 21.82 -11.60
N PRO A 134 -10.98 20.87 -12.13
CA PRO A 134 -10.90 19.48 -11.67
C PRO A 134 -9.55 18.91 -12.08
N ASN A 135 -8.65 18.71 -11.12
CA ASN A 135 -7.23 18.46 -11.36
C ASN A 135 -6.90 16.95 -11.25
N PRO A 136 -6.28 16.33 -12.28
CA PRO A 136 -5.70 14.97 -12.22
C PRO A 136 -4.72 14.73 -11.06
N GLU A 137 -4.23 15.79 -10.42
CA GLU A 137 -3.30 15.75 -9.28
C GLU A 137 -3.82 14.99 -8.04
N ILE A 138 -5.14 14.89 -7.85
CA ILE A 138 -5.72 14.33 -6.62
C ILE A 138 -5.79 12.80 -6.66
N ILE A 139 -6.12 12.23 -7.82
CA ILE A 139 -6.04 10.78 -8.09
C ILE A 139 -4.60 10.29 -7.90
N ALA A 140 -3.65 11.10 -8.37
CA ALA A 140 -2.24 10.83 -8.17
C ALA A 140 -1.84 10.80 -6.69
N TYR A 141 -2.57 11.48 -5.79
CA TYR A 141 -2.22 11.58 -4.37
C TYR A 141 -2.43 10.27 -3.60
N PHE A 142 -3.61 9.63 -3.71
CA PHE A 142 -3.89 8.40 -2.96
C PHE A 142 -3.11 7.20 -3.50
N THR A 143 -2.94 7.12 -4.82
CA THR A 143 -2.06 6.11 -5.44
C THR A 143 -0.60 6.31 -4.99
N THR A 144 -0.10 7.54 -4.94
CA THR A 144 1.25 7.83 -4.41
C THR A 144 1.37 7.47 -2.92
N LEU A 145 0.34 7.73 -2.11
CA LEU A 145 0.31 7.31 -0.71
C LEU A 145 0.35 5.78 -0.57
N ALA A 146 -0.44 5.06 -1.37
CA ALA A 146 -0.41 3.60 -1.40
C ALA A 146 0.98 3.08 -1.77
N GLU A 147 1.63 3.66 -2.78
CA GLU A 147 3.01 3.32 -3.16
C GLU A 147 3.98 3.59 -2.01
N HIS A 148 3.88 4.74 -1.34
CA HIS A 148 4.70 5.07 -0.18
C HIS A 148 4.62 4.00 0.91
N TYR A 149 3.41 3.51 1.22
CA TYR A 149 3.22 2.47 2.24
C TYR A 149 3.65 1.08 1.76
N ALA A 150 3.52 0.78 0.47
CA ALA A 150 4.08 -0.43 -0.13
C ALA A 150 5.61 -0.45 -0.01
N ASP A 151 6.24 0.71 -0.21
CA ASP A 151 7.68 0.88 -0.02
C ASP A 151 8.06 0.69 1.47
N GLN A 152 7.26 1.17 2.43
CA GLN A 152 7.54 0.94 3.86
C GLN A 152 7.52 -0.56 4.22
N VAL A 153 6.60 -1.33 3.64
CA VAL A 153 6.58 -2.80 3.77
C VAL A 153 7.89 -3.39 3.22
N CYS A 154 8.29 -2.99 2.00
CA CYS A 154 9.50 -3.51 1.36
C CYS A 154 10.77 -3.17 2.15
N ARG A 155 10.85 -1.98 2.75
CA ARG A 155 11.96 -1.57 3.63
C ARG A 155 12.11 -2.45 4.86
N SER A 156 11.09 -3.22 5.24
CA SER A 156 11.11 -4.11 6.40
C SER A 156 11.69 -5.50 6.08
N VAL A 157 11.82 -5.83 4.80
CA VAL A 157 12.22 -7.17 4.36
C VAL A 157 13.56 -7.58 4.97
N LEU A 158 14.59 -6.74 4.90
CA LEU A 158 15.91 -7.12 5.41
C LEU A 158 15.91 -7.37 6.92
N TYR A 159 15.14 -6.59 7.70
CA TYR A 159 14.96 -6.85 9.12
C TYR A 159 14.29 -8.21 9.34
N CYS A 160 13.12 -8.42 8.74
CA CYS A 160 12.32 -9.63 8.91
C CYS A 160 13.02 -10.91 8.43
N LEU A 161 13.94 -10.81 7.46
CA LEU A 161 14.71 -11.95 6.99
C LEU A 161 15.98 -12.20 7.82
N GLN A 162 16.29 -11.42 8.86
CA GLN A 162 17.48 -11.65 9.69
C GLN A 162 17.53 -13.07 10.27
N PRO A 163 18.72 -13.71 10.36
CA PRO A 163 18.85 -15.09 10.86
C PRO A 163 18.24 -15.30 12.25
N ASP A 164 18.32 -14.30 13.12
CA ASP A 164 17.86 -14.39 14.51
C ASP A 164 16.33 -14.47 14.62
N LEU A 165 15.60 -13.98 13.60
CA LEU A 165 14.14 -14.03 13.52
C LEU A 165 13.61 -15.34 12.91
N LYS A 166 14.52 -16.18 12.40
CA LYS A 166 14.22 -17.50 11.81
C LYS A 166 13.07 -17.41 10.79
N THR A 167 12.24 -18.45 10.72
CA THR A 167 11.07 -18.51 9.84
C THR A 167 9.97 -17.53 10.23
N LEU A 168 9.89 -17.10 11.50
CA LEU A 168 8.80 -16.26 11.98
C LEU A 168 8.82 -14.87 11.34
N GLY A 169 9.99 -14.24 11.23
CA GLY A 169 10.11 -12.94 10.56
C GLY A 169 9.71 -13.02 9.07
N ALA A 170 10.10 -14.10 8.39
CA ALA A 170 9.71 -14.35 7.01
C ALA A 170 8.19 -14.62 6.87
N GLN A 171 7.57 -15.30 7.84
CA GLN A 171 6.13 -15.54 7.87
C GLN A 171 5.34 -14.23 7.98
N LEU A 172 5.81 -13.28 8.81
CA LEU A 172 5.18 -11.96 8.95
C LEU A 172 5.20 -11.14 7.66
N LEU A 173 6.15 -11.39 6.76
CA LEU A 173 6.22 -10.69 5.46
C LEU A 173 5.26 -11.24 4.43
N LEU A 174 4.83 -12.51 4.52
CA LEU A 174 4.15 -13.19 3.42
C LEU A 174 2.95 -12.41 2.89
N ALA A 175 2.01 -12.07 3.78
CA ALA A 175 0.82 -11.31 3.40
C ALA A 175 1.16 -9.85 3.00
N PRO A 176 1.85 -9.05 3.83
CA PRO A 176 2.23 -7.68 3.49
C PRO A 176 2.96 -7.53 2.14
N LEU A 177 4.01 -8.32 1.92
CA LEU A 177 4.81 -8.27 0.70
C LEU A 177 3.99 -8.71 -0.52
N SER A 178 3.09 -9.69 -0.35
CA SER A 178 2.18 -10.10 -1.43
C SER A 178 1.28 -8.95 -1.86
N GLN A 179 0.73 -8.19 -0.90
CA GLN A 179 -0.10 -7.02 -1.22
C GLN A 179 0.69 -5.93 -1.93
N SER A 180 1.89 -5.61 -1.45
CA SER A 180 2.78 -4.66 -2.14
C SER A 180 3.13 -5.12 -3.56
N ALA A 181 3.42 -6.41 -3.75
CA ALA A 181 3.71 -6.97 -5.06
C ALA A 181 2.50 -6.88 -6.01
N GLN A 182 1.28 -7.17 -5.53
CA GLN A 182 0.08 -6.98 -6.34
C GLN A 182 -0.13 -5.52 -6.72
N PHE A 183 0.07 -4.60 -5.77
CA PHE A 183 -0.01 -3.15 -6.02
C PHE A 183 0.96 -2.72 -7.12
N TYR A 184 2.25 -3.07 -7.00
CA TYR A 184 3.26 -2.74 -8.01
C TYR A 184 2.97 -3.38 -9.37
N SER A 185 2.47 -4.61 -9.40
CA SER A 185 2.11 -5.27 -10.66
C SER A 185 0.95 -4.57 -11.37
N VAL A 186 -0.04 -4.09 -10.63
CA VAL A 186 -1.21 -3.40 -11.19
C VAL A 186 -0.84 -2.01 -11.69
N HIS A 187 -0.02 -1.27 -10.95
CA HIS A 187 0.40 0.09 -11.29
C HIS A 187 1.64 0.12 -12.20
N GLU A 188 1.98 -1.01 -12.81
CA GLU A 188 3.07 -1.15 -13.80
C GLU A 188 4.47 -0.73 -13.29
N LEU A 189 4.68 -0.81 -11.97
CA LEU A 189 5.95 -0.56 -11.30
C LEU A 189 6.87 -1.80 -11.39
N ALA A 190 7.29 -2.11 -12.62
CA ALA A 190 7.90 -3.39 -12.98
C ALA A 190 9.18 -3.73 -12.20
N GLU A 191 10.03 -2.74 -11.90
CA GLU A 191 11.27 -2.96 -11.13
C GLU A 191 10.97 -3.33 -9.68
N LYS A 192 10.04 -2.61 -9.02
CA LYS A 192 9.63 -2.89 -7.64
C LYS A 192 8.90 -4.24 -7.55
N TYR A 193 8.05 -4.54 -8.52
CA TYR A 193 7.41 -5.86 -8.61
C TYR A 193 8.45 -6.99 -8.74
N ARG A 194 9.43 -6.85 -9.64
CA ARG A 194 10.50 -7.83 -9.81
C ARG A 194 11.30 -8.00 -8.52
N TRP A 195 11.61 -6.90 -7.82
CA TRP A 195 12.28 -6.98 -6.54
C TRP A 195 11.49 -7.81 -5.51
N CYS A 196 10.16 -7.65 -5.43
CA CYS A 196 9.33 -8.50 -4.57
C CYS A 196 9.41 -9.99 -4.99
N GLN A 197 9.46 -10.29 -6.29
CA GLN A 197 9.61 -11.66 -6.79
C GLN A 197 10.94 -12.29 -6.34
N GLU A 198 12.03 -11.53 -6.39
CA GLU A 198 13.33 -11.99 -5.89
C GLU A 198 13.28 -12.28 -4.38
N VAL A 199 12.60 -11.44 -3.59
CA VAL A 199 12.38 -11.72 -2.16
C VAL A 199 11.63 -13.04 -1.96
N PHE A 200 10.57 -13.30 -2.75
CA PHE A 200 9.80 -14.55 -2.67
C PHE A 200 10.65 -15.79 -3.01
N VAL A 201 11.58 -15.69 -3.96
CA VAL A 201 12.51 -16.77 -4.34
C VAL A 201 13.47 -17.11 -3.20
N LEU A 202 13.74 -16.19 -2.28
CA LEU A 202 14.61 -16.41 -1.13
C LEU A 202 13.90 -17.07 0.07
N LEU A 203 12.56 -16.94 0.18
CA LEU A 203 11.80 -17.48 1.31
C LEU A 203 11.89 -19.02 1.50
N PRO A 204 12.00 -19.86 0.46
CA PRO A 204 12.24 -21.28 0.60
C PRO A 204 13.50 -21.62 1.42
N GLN A 205 14.54 -20.79 1.35
CA GLN A 205 15.77 -20.98 2.15
C GLN A 205 15.53 -20.75 3.65
N LEU A 206 14.39 -20.17 4.01
CA LEU A 206 13.93 -19.93 5.39
C LEU A 206 12.82 -20.91 5.82
N GLY A 207 12.58 -21.97 5.03
CA GLY A 207 11.56 -22.98 5.29
C GLY A 207 10.16 -22.63 4.77
N LEU A 208 10.02 -21.54 4.01
CA LEU A 208 8.75 -21.09 3.44
C LEU A 208 8.66 -21.42 1.95
N GLY A 209 8.42 -22.69 1.63
CA GLY A 209 8.27 -23.17 0.25
C GLY A 209 7.14 -22.50 -0.55
N ILE A 210 6.17 -21.88 0.15
CA ILE A 210 5.10 -21.09 -0.47
C ILE A 210 5.62 -19.91 -1.30
N GLY A 211 6.84 -19.43 -1.03
CA GLY A 211 7.46 -18.31 -1.75
C GLY A 211 7.49 -18.50 -3.27
N TYR A 212 7.80 -19.69 -3.77
CA TYR A 212 7.81 -19.94 -5.22
C TYR A 212 6.44 -19.72 -5.87
N PHE A 213 5.36 -20.09 -5.18
CA PHE A 213 4.01 -19.85 -5.69
C PHE A 213 3.66 -18.37 -5.67
N LEU A 214 4.07 -17.64 -4.63
CA LEU A 214 3.76 -16.21 -4.49
C LEU A 214 4.46 -15.34 -5.54
N LYS A 215 5.66 -15.72 -6.00
CA LYS A 215 6.40 -14.93 -7.01
C LYS A 215 5.61 -14.76 -8.31
N ASP A 216 4.90 -15.80 -8.73
CA ASP A 216 4.16 -15.83 -9.99
C ASP A 216 2.65 -15.61 -9.77
N MET A 217 2.23 -15.43 -8.52
CA MET A 217 0.85 -15.24 -8.17
C MET A 217 0.41 -13.83 -8.56
N VAL A 218 -0.54 -13.76 -9.49
CA VAL A 218 -1.28 -12.54 -9.81
C VAL A 218 -2.71 -12.78 -9.37
N TRP A 219 -3.24 -11.92 -8.50
CA TRP A 219 -4.60 -12.07 -7.99
C TRP A 219 -5.60 -11.51 -9.00
N PRO A 220 -6.35 -12.36 -9.73
CA PRO A 220 -7.18 -11.88 -10.82
C PRO A 220 -8.23 -10.89 -10.32
N LYS A 221 -8.81 -11.12 -9.13
CA LYS A 221 -9.78 -10.19 -8.52
C LYS A 221 -9.17 -8.82 -8.21
N TYR A 222 -7.97 -8.79 -7.63
CA TYR A 222 -7.24 -7.53 -7.38
C TYR A 222 -6.93 -6.80 -8.68
N ARG A 223 -6.44 -7.53 -9.70
CA ARG A 223 -6.18 -6.97 -11.03
C ARG A 223 -7.46 -6.48 -11.70
N SER A 224 -8.58 -7.19 -11.58
CA SER A 224 -9.86 -6.83 -12.20
C SER A 224 -10.54 -5.65 -11.52
N SER A 225 -10.41 -5.49 -10.19
CA SER A 225 -10.90 -4.30 -9.49
C SER A 225 -10.08 -3.06 -9.88
N GLN A 226 -8.77 -3.22 -10.07
CA GLN A 226 -7.89 -2.09 -10.39
C GLN A 226 -7.75 -1.78 -11.90
N ARG A 227 -7.81 -2.76 -12.81
CA ARG A 227 -7.72 -2.50 -14.27
C ARG A 227 -8.93 -1.77 -14.84
N ARG A 228 -10.10 -1.91 -14.22
CA ARG A 228 -11.31 -1.15 -14.60
C ARG A 228 -11.09 0.37 -14.54
N TYR A 229 -10.06 0.80 -13.81
CA TYR A 229 -9.67 2.17 -13.55
C TYR A 229 -8.59 2.71 -14.51
N LEU A 230 -7.56 1.91 -14.83
CA LEU A 230 -6.42 2.36 -15.66
C LEU A 230 -6.70 2.44 -17.17
N THR A 231 -7.81 1.87 -17.66
CA THR A 231 -8.26 2.07 -19.04
C THR A 231 -9.22 3.26 -19.11
N PRO A 232 -8.87 4.36 -19.82
CA PRO A 232 -9.82 5.42 -20.08
C PRO A 232 -10.99 4.83 -20.86
N LYS A 233 -12.23 5.08 -20.41
CA LYS A 233 -13.43 4.80 -21.20
C LYS A 233 -13.25 5.52 -22.54
N SER A 234 -13.05 4.77 -23.62
CA SER A 234 -13.19 5.29 -24.97
C SER A 234 -14.61 5.81 -25.11
N ILE A 235 -14.77 7.13 -25.07
CA ILE A 235 -16.01 7.80 -25.42
C ILE A 235 -16.28 7.40 -26.87
N SER A 236 -17.31 6.58 -27.09
CA SER A 236 -17.80 6.33 -28.45
C SER A 236 -18.46 7.62 -28.93
N PRO A 237 -18.08 8.17 -30.09
CA PRO A 237 -18.83 9.25 -30.70
C PRO A 237 -20.13 8.66 -31.29
N GLU A 238 -21.27 9.16 -30.82
CA GLU A 238 -22.51 9.14 -31.61
C GLU A 238 -22.48 10.26 -32.65
#